data_AF-A0A160KS15-F1
#
_entry.id   AF-A0A160KS15-F1
#
_cell.length_a   1.000
_cell.length_b   1.000
_cell.length_c   1.000
_cell.angle_alpha   90.00
_cell.angle_beta   90.00
_cell.angle_gamma   90.00
#
_symmetry.space_group_name_H-M   'P 1'
#
loop_
_entity.id
_entity.type
_entity.pdbx_description
1 polymer ?
#
loop_
_entity_poly.entity_id
_entity_poly.type
_entity_poly.pdbx_seq_one_letter_code
_entity_poly.pdbx_strand_id
1 'polypeptide(L)'
;MTAARLLRSARWGARLSQRELSETSDVAEATLSRIENARRQPSVDLLERLLSHTQHSIVLVPTIRKDAATIGAVISDALNRDDVRTAYRQLIQLADNLADVHSALRVGLTLAEPPPFADPGWGAALAAVAAYRLDEEGLPRAEWIDDASRFLPAPWQPPTGGVRTRVDATRVPAEFARRNVLIEAETLVSA
;
A
#
# COMPACT_ATOMS: atom_id res chain seq x y z
N MET A 1 -6.58 -10.53 3.63
CA MET A 1 -5.19 -10.65 3.15
C MET A 1 -4.93 -12.11 2.78
N THR A 2 -4.16 -12.42 1.73
CA THR A 2 -3.85 -13.81 1.31
C THR A 2 -2.37 -14.12 1.47
N ALA A 3 -1.98 -15.39 1.58
CA ALA A 3 -0.57 -15.79 1.65
C ALA A 3 0.25 -15.27 0.44
N ALA A 4 -0.36 -15.28 -0.74
CA ALA A 4 0.22 -14.70 -1.96
C ALA A 4 0.56 -13.20 -1.80
N ARG A 5 -0.34 -12.41 -1.20
CA ARG A 5 -0.13 -10.98 -0.97
C ARG A 5 0.89 -10.71 0.13
N LEU A 6 0.88 -11.49 1.21
CA LEU A 6 1.87 -11.42 2.28
C LEU A 6 3.28 -11.61 1.72
N LEU A 7 3.50 -12.72 1.02
CA LEU A 7 4.81 -13.04 0.43
C LEU A 7 5.26 -11.95 -0.55
N ARG A 8 4.36 -11.51 -1.42
CA ARG A 8 4.68 -10.50 -2.43
C ARG A 8 5.02 -9.14 -1.83
N SER A 9 4.25 -8.69 -0.84
CA SER A 9 4.52 -7.44 -0.12
C SER A 9 5.85 -7.51 0.64
N ALA A 10 6.10 -8.60 1.37
CA ALA A 10 7.36 -8.81 2.08
C ALA A 10 8.57 -8.83 1.14
N ARG A 11 8.44 -9.49 -0.02
CA ARG A 11 9.49 -9.52 -1.05
C ARG A 11 9.77 -8.14 -1.63
N TRP A 12 8.72 -7.36 -1.93
CA TRP A 12 8.89 -5.99 -2.44
C TRP A 12 9.48 -5.05 -1.40
N GLY A 13 9.04 -5.12 -0.15
CA GLY A 13 9.62 -4.36 0.96
C GLY A 13 11.11 -4.67 1.15
N ALA A 14 11.50 -5.95 1.00
CA ALA A 14 12.90 -6.37 1.01
C ALA A 14 13.66 -6.06 -0.30
N ARG A 15 13.01 -5.46 -1.30
CA ARG A 15 13.57 -5.12 -2.63
C ARG A 15 14.16 -6.33 -3.38
N LEU A 16 13.60 -7.52 -3.18
CA LEU A 16 14.07 -8.76 -3.80
C LEU A 16 13.26 -9.11 -5.06
N SER A 17 13.90 -9.71 -6.06
CA SER A 17 13.26 -10.42 -7.16
C SER A 17 12.82 -11.84 -6.73
N GLN A 18 11.96 -12.48 -7.53
CA GLN A 18 11.57 -13.88 -7.27
C GLN A 18 12.78 -14.84 -7.33
N ARG A 19 13.73 -14.57 -8.24
CA ARG A 19 14.97 -15.33 -8.37
C ARG A 19 15.84 -15.24 -7.12
N GLU A 20 16.05 -14.03 -6.60
CA GLU A 20 16.87 -13.82 -5.38
C GLU A 20 16.25 -14.49 -4.15
N LEU A 21 14.91 -14.43 -4.02
CA LEU A 21 14.22 -15.16 -2.95
C LEU A 21 14.31 -16.68 -3.15
N SER A 22 14.26 -17.18 -4.39
CA SER A 22 14.44 -18.60 -4.70
C SER A 22 15.82 -19.09 -4.25
N GLU A 23 16.86 -18.33 -4.55
CA GLU A 23 18.26 -18.67 -4.25
C GLU A 23 18.52 -18.72 -2.74
N THR A 24 17.93 -17.81 -1.98
CA THR A 24 18.14 -17.72 -0.53
C THR A 24 17.28 -18.70 0.26
N SER A 25 16.11 -19.09 -0.24
CA SER A 25 15.13 -19.92 0.50
C SER A 25 15.11 -21.41 0.14
N ASP A 26 15.92 -21.82 -0.85
CA ASP A 26 15.90 -23.18 -1.42
C ASP A 26 14.48 -23.60 -1.90
N VAL A 27 13.71 -22.63 -2.40
CA VAL A 27 12.38 -22.86 -2.99
C VAL A 27 12.41 -22.43 -4.44
N ALA A 28 12.23 -23.40 -5.36
CA ALA A 28 12.27 -23.14 -6.79
C ALA A 28 11.41 -21.92 -7.22
N GLU A 29 11.95 -21.08 -8.09
CA GLU A 29 11.30 -19.87 -8.62
C GLU A 29 9.90 -20.13 -9.19
N ALA A 30 9.70 -21.25 -9.90
CA ALA A 30 8.38 -21.65 -10.41
C ALA A 30 7.36 -21.94 -9.29
N THR A 31 7.81 -22.37 -8.11
CA THR A 31 6.96 -22.52 -6.92
C THR A 31 6.63 -21.16 -6.32
N LEU A 32 7.59 -20.26 -6.18
CA LEU A 32 7.35 -18.89 -5.70
C LEU A 32 6.37 -18.16 -6.61
N SER A 33 6.57 -18.22 -7.93
CA SER A 33 5.67 -17.62 -8.91
C SER A 33 4.25 -18.18 -8.78
N ARG A 34 4.06 -19.49 -8.60
CA ARG A 34 2.72 -20.06 -8.37
C ARG A 34 2.10 -19.59 -7.05
N ILE A 35 2.89 -19.47 -5.99
CA ILE A 35 2.40 -18.94 -4.70
C ILE A 35 1.97 -17.49 -4.85
N GLU A 36 2.85 -16.62 -5.37
CA GLU A 36 2.56 -15.20 -5.51
C GLU A 36 1.39 -14.95 -6.47
N ASN A 37 1.19 -15.77 -7.50
CA ASN A 37 0.03 -15.67 -8.41
C ASN A 37 -1.23 -16.35 -7.87
N ALA A 38 -1.26 -16.74 -6.60
CA ALA A 38 -2.38 -17.45 -5.95
C ALA A 38 -2.79 -18.75 -6.67
N ARG A 39 -1.88 -19.35 -7.46
CA ARG A 39 -2.07 -20.66 -8.11
C ARG A 39 -1.66 -21.82 -7.21
N ARG A 40 -1.03 -21.53 -6.07
CA ARG A 40 -0.66 -22.50 -5.03
C ARG A 40 -0.76 -21.85 -3.66
N GLN A 41 -1.49 -22.49 -2.74
CA GLN A 41 -1.51 -22.09 -1.34
C GLN A 41 -0.33 -22.76 -0.61
N PRO A 42 0.60 -22.01 0.01
CA PRO A 42 1.64 -22.60 0.85
C PRO A 42 1.06 -23.04 2.21
N SER A 43 1.75 -23.96 2.89
CA SER A 43 1.54 -24.17 4.33
C SER A 43 1.99 -22.93 5.10
N VAL A 44 1.54 -22.80 6.35
CA VAL A 44 2.01 -21.74 7.25
C VAL A 44 3.53 -21.84 7.43
N ASP A 45 4.05 -23.03 7.70
CA ASP A 45 5.50 -23.26 7.87
C ASP A 45 6.32 -22.80 6.65
N LEU A 46 5.83 -23.08 5.43
CA LEU A 46 6.51 -22.65 4.20
C LEU A 46 6.44 -21.13 4.05
N LEU A 47 5.30 -20.52 4.37
CA LEU A 47 5.15 -19.07 4.33
C LEU A 47 6.07 -18.38 5.34
N GLU A 48 6.10 -18.84 6.60
CA GLU A 48 6.97 -18.30 7.64
C GLU A 48 8.45 -18.45 7.28
N ARG A 49 8.85 -19.62 6.73
CA ARG A 49 10.21 -19.81 6.23
C ARG A 49 10.55 -18.78 5.16
N LEU A 50 9.69 -18.62 4.14
CA LEU A 50 9.91 -17.65 3.07
C LEU A 50 9.99 -16.20 3.60
N LEU A 51 9.14 -15.82 4.54
CA LEU A 51 9.15 -14.49 5.16
C LEU A 51 10.41 -14.24 5.99
N SER A 52 10.99 -15.27 6.61
CA SER A 52 12.26 -15.12 7.35
C SER A 52 13.42 -14.71 6.43
N HIS A 53 13.44 -15.20 5.18
CA HIS A 53 14.41 -14.78 4.16
C HIS A 53 14.19 -13.36 3.65
N THR A 54 13.02 -12.77 3.90
CA THR A 54 12.74 -11.35 3.63
C THR A 54 12.85 -10.48 4.87
N GLN A 55 13.27 -11.01 6.03
CA GLN A 55 13.29 -10.31 7.32
C GLN A 55 11.90 -9.84 7.80
N HIS A 56 10.86 -10.59 7.46
CA HIS A 56 9.48 -10.34 7.90
C HIS A 56 8.99 -11.45 8.84
N SER A 57 8.07 -11.10 9.73
CA SER A 57 7.36 -12.04 10.60
C SER A 57 5.86 -11.85 10.47
N ILE A 58 5.09 -12.89 10.81
CA ILE A 58 3.62 -12.81 10.87
C ILE A 58 3.23 -12.40 12.28
N VAL A 59 2.40 -11.36 12.39
CA VAL A 59 1.81 -10.91 13.65
C VAL A 59 0.29 -10.84 13.53
N LEU A 60 -0.39 -11.08 14.64
CA LEU A 60 -1.84 -10.91 14.73
C LEU A 60 -2.17 -9.51 15.23
N VAL A 61 -3.08 -8.84 14.55
CA VAL A 61 -3.54 -7.49 14.86
C VAL A 61 -5.06 -7.54 15.04
N PRO A 62 -5.64 -6.93 16.10
CA PRO A 62 -7.06 -7.09 16.43
C PRO A 62 -7.96 -6.20 15.56
N THR A 63 -7.95 -6.42 14.25
CA THR A 63 -8.80 -5.69 13.30
C THR A 63 -9.13 -6.52 12.07
N ILE A 64 -10.24 -6.16 11.42
CA ILE A 64 -10.63 -6.67 10.11
C ILE A 64 -10.39 -5.63 8.99
N ARG A 65 -9.97 -4.41 9.36
CA ARG A 65 -9.65 -3.36 8.39
C ARG A 65 -8.42 -3.74 7.58
N LYS A 66 -8.43 -3.37 6.31
CA LYS A 66 -7.31 -3.67 5.40
C LYS A 66 -6.21 -2.63 5.59
N ASP A 67 -4.98 -3.11 5.67
CA ASP A 67 -3.78 -2.28 5.73
C ASP A 67 -3.44 -1.64 4.37
N ALA A 68 -2.46 -0.73 4.39
CA ALA A 68 -1.96 -0.03 3.22
C ALA A 68 -1.46 -0.99 2.13
N ALA A 69 -0.73 -2.06 2.51
CA ALA A 69 -0.26 -3.06 1.56
C ALA A 69 -1.39 -3.82 0.85
N THR A 70 -2.41 -4.24 1.60
CA THR A 70 -3.57 -4.93 1.03
C THR A 70 -4.38 -4.00 0.12
N ILE A 71 -4.64 -2.76 0.55
CA ILE A 71 -5.33 -1.78 -0.30
C ILE A 71 -4.52 -1.49 -1.57
N GLY A 72 -3.22 -1.26 -1.43
CA GLY A 72 -2.34 -1.02 -2.57
C GLY A 72 -2.33 -2.18 -3.57
N ALA A 73 -2.34 -3.42 -3.10
CA ALA A 73 -2.48 -4.59 -3.97
C ALA A 73 -3.80 -4.60 -4.74
N VAL A 74 -4.92 -4.23 -4.10
CA VAL A 74 -6.21 -4.13 -4.79
C VAL A 74 -6.22 -2.98 -5.81
N ILE A 75 -5.59 -1.85 -5.50
CA ILE A 75 -5.40 -0.74 -6.44
C ILE A 75 -4.60 -1.20 -7.66
N SER A 76 -3.45 -1.84 -7.44
CA SER A 76 -2.60 -2.38 -8.52
C SER A 76 -3.38 -3.37 -9.40
N ASP A 77 -4.12 -4.30 -8.79
CA ASP A 77 -4.98 -5.25 -9.51
C ASP A 77 -6.06 -4.53 -10.35
N ALA A 78 -6.65 -3.45 -9.83
CA ALA A 78 -7.66 -2.66 -10.53
C ALA A 78 -7.07 -1.87 -11.71
N LEU A 79 -5.90 -1.25 -11.52
CA LEU A 79 -5.18 -0.53 -12.57
C LEU A 79 -4.75 -1.45 -13.72
N ASN A 80 -4.32 -2.68 -13.41
CA ASN A 80 -4.02 -3.70 -14.43
C ASN A 80 -5.24 -4.13 -15.27
N ARG A 81 -6.46 -3.78 -14.84
CA ARG A 81 -7.71 -4.02 -15.57
C ARG A 81 -8.34 -2.72 -16.08
N ASP A 82 -7.60 -1.61 -16.09
CA ASP A 82 -8.06 -0.28 -16.44
C ASP A 82 -9.28 0.22 -15.61
N ASP A 83 -9.51 -0.35 -14.42
CA ASP A 83 -10.59 0.04 -13.50
C ASP A 83 -10.12 1.11 -12.50
N VAL A 84 -9.85 2.28 -13.06
CA VAL A 84 -9.40 3.48 -12.34
C VAL A 84 -10.41 3.89 -11.24
N ARG A 85 -11.71 3.71 -11.47
CA ARG A 85 -12.74 4.05 -10.49
C ARG A 85 -12.61 3.19 -9.23
N THR A 86 -12.37 1.90 -9.38
CA THR A 86 -12.12 1.02 -8.23
C THR A 86 -10.80 1.37 -7.55
N ALA A 87 -9.73 1.66 -8.30
CA ALA A 87 -8.46 2.13 -7.73
C ALA A 87 -8.66 3.37 -6.84
N TYR A 88 -9.34 4.39 -7.36
CA TYR A 88 -9.62 5.61 -6.61
C TYR A 88 -10.45 5.37 -5.36
N ARG A 89 -11.54 4.62 -5.47
CA ARG A 89 -12.38 4.26 -4.31
C ARG A 89 -11.59 3.50 -3.24
N GLN A 90 -10.66 2.62 -3.62
CA GLN A 90 -9.85 1.89 -2.64
C GLN A 90 -8.83 2.80 -1.94
N LEU A 91 -8.32 3.85 -2.61
CA LEU A 91 -7.51 4.87 -1.95
C LEU A 91 -8.31 5.58 -0.84
N ILE A 92 -9.55 6.00 -1.12
CA ILE A 92 -10.45 6.61 -0.12
C ILE A 92 -10.77 5.61 1.00
N GLN A 93 -11.02 4.34 0.66
CA GLN A 93 -11.23 3.29 1.67
C GLN A 93 -10.05 3.14 2.64
N LEU A 94 -8.80 3.39 2.22
CA LEU A 94 -7.67 3.39 3.16
C LEU A 94 -7.78 4.56 4.14
N ALA A 95 -8.15 5.75 3.65
CA ALA A 95 -8.34 6.92 4.52
C ALA A 95 -9.40 6.64 5.59
N ASP A 96 -10.51 5.98 5.22
CA ASP A 96 -11.56 5.57 6.17
C ASP A 96 -11.09 4.47 7.12
N ASN A 97 -10.40 3.44 6.60
CA ASN A 97 -9.89 2.34 7.43
C ASN A 97 -8.96 2.85 8.53
N LEU A 98 -8.14 3.85 8.22
CA LEU A 98 -7.20 4.45 9.16
C LEU A 98 -7.89 5.46 10.10
N ALA A 99 -8.96 6.12 9.68
CA ALA A 99 -9.77 6.97 10.55
C ALA A 99 -10.47 6.16 11.66
N ASP A 100 -10.94 4.96 11.32
CA ASP A 100 -11.66 4.03 12.19
C ASP A 100 -10.78 3.36 13.28
N VAL A 101 -9.46 3.52 13.20
CA VAL A 101 -8.52 2.91 14.15
C VAL A 101 -7.59 3.98 14.72
N HIS A 102 -7.02 3.71 15.90
CA HIS A 102 -6.19 4.69 16.63
C HIS A 102 -4.88 4.08 17.12
N SER A 103 -3.93 4.94 17.49
CA SER A 103 -2.71 4.57 18.19
C SER A 103 -1.92 3.45 17.48
N ALA A 104 -1.45 2.44 18.22
CA ALA A 104 -0.64 1.34 17.68
C ALA A 104 -1.33 0.56 16.54
N LEU A 105 -2.67 0.49 16.55
CA LEU A 105 -3.42 -0.18 15.49
C LEU A 105 -3.33 0.59 14.17
N ARG A 106 -3.41 1.93 14.23
CA ARG A 106 -3.24 2.80 13.07
C ARG A 106 -1.84 2.67 12.48
N VAL A 107 -0.81 2.67 13.33
CA VAL A 107 0.58 2.40 12.91
C VAL A 107 0.68 1.03 12.25
N GLY A 108 0.14 -0.02 12.89
CA GLY A 108 0.16 -1.39 12.39
C GLY A 108 -0.39 -1.54 10.97
N LEU A 109 -1.49 -0.84 10.65
CA LEU A 109 -2.10 -0.84 9.31
C LEU A 109 -1.29 -0.09 8.24
N THR A 110 -0.17 0.53 8.61
CA THR A 110 0.73 1.24 7.70
C THR A 110 2.14 0.66 7.65
N LEU A 111 2.44 -0.40 8.43
CA LEU A 111 3.79 -0.97 8.48
C LEU A 111 4.20 -1.63 7.16
N ALA A 112 3.30 -2.42 6.57
CA ALA A 112 3.59 -3.15 5.35
C ALA A 112 3.56 -2.23 4.12
N GLU A 113 4.63 -2.28 3.33
CA GLU A 113 4.75 -1.46 2.12
C GLU A 113 3.80 -1.95 1.00
N PRO A 114 3.06 -1.04 0.35
CA PRO A 114 2.30 -1.33 -0.87
C PRO A 114 3.14 -1.84 -2.06
N PRO A 115 2.49 -2.45 -3.07
CA PRO A 115 3.15 -2.73 -4.34
C PRO A 115 3.81 -1.49 -4.97
N PRO A 116 4.83 -1.67 -5.82
CA PRO A 116 5.14 -0.65 -6.80
C PRO A 116 3.97 -0.45 -7.77
N PHE A 117 3.76 0.78 -8.22
CA PHE A 117 2.74 1.16 -9.21
C PHE A 117 3.41 1.61 -10.50
N ALA A 118 2.77 1.33 -11.64
CA ALA A 118 3.24 1.81 -12.94
C ALA A 118 3.17 3.35 -13.04
N ASP A 119 2.07 3.94 -12.57
CA ASP A 119 1.97 5.38 -12.31
C ASP A 119 2.38 5.65 -10.85
N PRO A 120 3.52 6.33 -10.60
CA PRO A 120 4.03 6.57 -9.25
C PRO A 120 3.08 7.43 -8.39
N GLY A 121 2.16 8.17 -9.01
CA GLY A 121 1.19 9.00 -8.29
C GLY A 121 0.30 8.23 -7.33
N TRP A 122 -0.01 6.96 -7.62
CA TRP A 122 -0.75 6.09 -6.69
C TRP A 122 0.05 5.74 -5.44
N GLY A 123 1.35 5.51 -5.58
CA GLY A 123 2.24 5.27 -4.45
C GLY A 123 2.37 6.51 -3.57
N ALA A 124 2.56 7.68 -4.20
CA ALA A 124 2.60 8.98 -3.51
C ALA A 124 1.28 9.27 -2.77
N ALA A 125 0.14 8.97 -3.39
CA ALA A 125 -1.18 9.19 -2.78
C ALA A 125 -1.43 8.24 -1.59
N LEU A 126 -1.04 6.97 -1.67
CA LEU A 126 -1.12 6.04 -0.53
C LEU A 126 -0.24 6.50 0.64
N ALA A 127 0.98 6.95 0.34
CA ALA A 127 1.88 7.51 1.34
C ALA A 127 1.29 8.79 1.97
N ALA A 128 0.66 9.65 1.17
CA ALA A 128 -0.01 10.85 1.66
C ALA A 128 -1.18 10.53 2.59
N VAL A 129 -2.03 9.55 2.24
CA VAL A 129 -3.14 9.08 3.10
C VAL A 129 -2.61 8.54 4.43
N ALA A 130 -1.57 7.69 4.38
CA ALA A 130 -0.96 7.12 5.58
C ALA A 130 -0.36 8.22 6.47
N ALA A 131 0.44 9.12 5.90
CA ALA A 131 1.02 10.25 6.60
C ALA A 131 -0.05 11.16 7.24
N TYR A 132 -1.08 11.53 6.47
CA TYR A 132 -2.18 12.37 6.94
C TYR A 132 -2.86 11.78 8.19
N ARG A 133 -3.19 10.49 8.16
CA ARG A 133 -3.85 9.83 9.30
C ARG A 133 -2.91 9.57 10.48
N LEU A 134 -1.63 9.30 10.25
CA LEU A 134 -0.68 9.14 11.35
C LEU A 134 -0.39 10.48 12.05
N ASP A 135 -0.32 11.57 11.30
CA ASP A 135 -0.04 12.91 11.81
C ASP A 135 -1.18 13.48 12.65
N GLU A 136 -2.44 13.11 12.38
CA GLU A 136 -3.61 13.48 13.21
C GLU A 136 -3.40 13.13 14.70
N GLU A 137 -2.63 12.08 14.99
CA GLU A 137 -2.32 11.62 16.35
C GLU A 137 -0.82 11.75 16.70
N GLY A 138 -0.01 12.35 15.84
CA GLY A 138 1.45 12.45 16.04
C GLY A 138 2.16 11.09 16.10
N LEU A 139 1.67 10.10 15.36
CA LEU A 139 2.18 8.73 15.36
C LEU A 139 3.42 8.56 14.47
N PRO A 140 4.31 7.59 14.76
CA PRO A 140 5.47 7.31 13.93
C PRO A 140 5.05 6.79 12.55
N ARG A 141 5.84 7.14 11.54
CA ARG A 141 5.66 6.71 10.15
C ARG A 141 6.64 5.60 9.79
N ALA A 142 6.17 4.61 9.02
CA ALA A 142 7.04 3.60 8.42
C ALA A 142 7.91 4.22 7.32
N GLU A 143 9.11 3.66 7.10
CA GLU A 143 10.11 4.20 6.18
C GLU A 143 9.58 4.43 4.76
N TRP A 144 8.77 3.49 4.24
CA TRP A 144 8.22 3.60 2.88
C TRP A 144 7.32 4.81 2.65
N ILE A 145 6.74 5.38 3.72
CA ILE A 145 5.84 6.54 3.66
C ILE A 145 6.62 7.80 3.26
N ASP A 146 7.85 7.93 3.77
CA ASP A 146 8.71 9.09 3.55
C ASP A 146 9.87 8.78 2.58
N ASP A 147 9.84 7.62 1.91
CA ASP A 147 10.74 7.28 0.82
C ASP A 147 10.66 8.34 -0.31
N ALA A 148 11.82 8.71 -0.87
CA ALA A 148 11.92 9.76 -1.87
C ALA A 148 11.05 9.50 -3.12
N SER A 149 10.78 8.24 -3.46
CA SER A 149 9.88 7.86 -4.57
C SER A 149 8.41 8.22 -4.33
N ARG A 150 8.03 8.60 -3.10
CA ARG A 150 6.67 9.04 -2.74
C ARG A 150 6.44 10.54 -2.93
N PHE A 151 7.46 11.28 -3.38
CA PHE A 151 7.40 12.72 -3.64
C PHE A 151 7.51 12.95 -5.14
N LEU A 152 6.44 13.45 -5.76
CA LEU A 152 6.37 13.60 -7.21
C LEU A 152 7.08 14.90 -7.66
N PRO A 153 7.69 14.91 -8.86
CA PRO A 153 8.36 16.11 -9.38
C PRO A 153 7.38 17.20 -9.87
N ALA A 154 6.11 16.85 -10.08
CA ALA A 154 5.07 17.76 -10.54
C ALA A 154 3.71 17.39 -9.91
N PRO A 155 2.77 18.35 -9.79
CA PRO A 155 1.45 18.10 -9.26
C PRO A 155 0.71 16.98 -10.00
N TRP A 156 0.17 16.03 -9.25
CA TRP A 156 -0.56 14.89 -9.75
C TRP A 156 -1.94 14.83 -9.10
N GLN A 157 -2.96 14.62 -9.93
CA GLN A 157 -4.33 14.40 -9.49
C GLN A 157 -4.74 12.99 -9.91
N PRO A 158 -5.31 12.19 -9.00
CA PRO A 158 -5.75 10.84 -9.32
C PRO A 158 -6.75 10.87 -10.48
N PRO A 159 -6.57 10.03 -11.50
CA PRO A 159 -7.60 9.81 -12.48
C PRO A 159 -8.85 9.26 -11.77
N THR A 160 -10.02 9.84 -12.04
CA THR A 160 -11.30 9.42 -11.43
C THR A 160 -12.22 8.71 -12.43
N GLY A 161 -11.80 8.60 -13.69
CA GLY A 161 -12.62 8.07 -14.80
C GLY A 161 -13.70 9.04 -15.29
N GLY A 162 -13.79 10.25 -14.73
CA GLY A 162 -14.71 11.31 -15.13
C GLY A 162 -13.99 12.61 -15.52
N VAL A 163 -14.75 13.70 -15.62
CA VAL A 163 -14.20 15.03 -15.88
C VAL A 163 -13.31 15.46 -14.72
N ARG A 164 -12.10 15.95 -15.04
CA ARG A 164 -11.20 16.50 -14.04
C ARG A 164 -11.77 17.80 -13.49
N THR A 165 -12.17 17.78 -12.24
CA THR A 165 -12.54 19.00 -11.49
C THR A 165 -11.27 19.71 -11.04
N ARG A 166 -11.29 21.04 -11.10
CA ARG A 166 -10.21 21.87 -10.57
C ARG A 166 -10.11 21.67 -9.06
N VAL A 167 -8.92 21.33 -8.58
CA VAL A 167 -8.60 21.22 -7.15
C VAL A 167 -8.23 22.60 -6.60
N ASP A 168 -8.81 22.97 -5.47
CA ASP A 168 -8.36 24.12 -4.69
C ASP A 168 -7.16 23.70 -3.83
N ALA A 169 -5.97 24.20 -4.18
CA ALA A 169 -4.73 23.91 -3.48
C ALA A 169 -4.76 24.31 -1.99
N THR A 170 -5.63 25.25 -1.59
CA THR A 170 -5.78 25.66 -0.18
C THR A 170 -6.54 24.64 0.66
N ARG A 171 -7.26 23.71 0.01
CA ARG A 171 -8.03 22.63 0.65
C ARG A 171 -7.30 21.29 0.67
N VAL A 172 -6.09 21.23 0.10
CA VAL A 172 -5.24 20.03 0.07
C VAL A 172 -4.44 19.94 1.38
N PRO A 173 -4.51 18.83 2.14
CA PRO A 173 -3.72 18.67 3.36
C PRO A 173 -2.21 18.71 3.08
N ALA A 174 -1.43 19.14 4.08
CA ALA A 174 0.00 19.37 3.92
C ALA A 174 0.77 18.11 3.49
N GLU A 175 0.35 16.94 3.95
CA GLU A 175 0.95 15.63 3.69
C GLU A 175 0.80 15.22 2.22
N PHE A 176 -0.29 15.65 1.58
CA PHE A 176 -0.56 15.51 0.16
C PHE A 176 0.19 16.57 -0.65
N ALA A 177 0.09 17.84 -0.24
CA ALA A 177 0.73 18.96 -0.92
C ALA A 177 2.25 18.80 -1.02
N ARG A 178 2.91 18.38 0.08
CA ARG A 178 4.36 18.10 0.10
C ARG A 178 4.78 17.02 -0.91
N ARG A 179 3.89 16.08 -1.21
CA ARG A 179 4.12 14.98 -2.18
C ARG A 179 3.67 15.32 -3.60
N ASN A 180 3.24 16.56 -3.84
CA ASN A 180 2.62 17.00 -5.09
C ASN A 180 1.38 16.16 -5.45
N VAL A 181 0.63 15.68 -4.46
CA VAL A 181 -0.65 14.98 -4.66
C VAL A 181 -1.80 15.95 -4.41
N LEU A 182 -2.72 16.06 -5.37
CA LEU A 182 -3.85 16.97 -5.36
C LEU A 182 -5.14 16.23 -5.01
N ILE A 183 -5.42 16.10 -3.71
CA ILE A 183 -6.67 15.56 -3.16
C ILE A 183 -7.11 16.46 -2.01
N GLU A 184 -8.33 16.98 -2.07
CA GLU A 184 -8.86 17.87 -1.02
C GLU A 184 -9.26 17.07 0.22
N ALA A 185 -9.11 17.69 1.41
CA ALA A 185 -9.42 17.06 2.69
C ALA A 185 -10.86 16.49 2.76
N GLU A 186 -11.82 17.21 2.17
CA GLU A 186 -13.23 16.81 2.12
C GLU A 186 -13.45 15.47 1.37
N THR A 187 -12.54 15.11 0.46
CA THR A 187 -12.60 13.84 -0.27
C THR A 187 -12.21 12.65 0.61
N LEU A 188 -11.42 12.90 1.66
CA LEU A 188 -10.89 11.88 2.57
C LEU A 188 -11.85 11.56 3.72
N VAL A 189 -12.95 12.28 3.81
CA VAL A 189 -14.03 12.05 4.76
C VAL A 189 -15.17 11.42 3.99
N SER A 190 -15.40 10.11 4.19
CA SER A 190 -16.61 9.48 3.64
C SER A 190 -17.86 10.16 4.22
N ALA A 191 -18.77 10.55 3.33
CA ALA A 191 -20.11 11.04 3.68
C ALA A 191 -21.01 9.92 4.22
#